data_AF-A0A0A2TBD6-F1
#
_entry.id   AF-A0A0A2TBD6-F1
#
_cell.length_a   1.000
_cell.length_b   1.000
_cell.length_c   1.000
_cell.angle_alpha   90.00
_cell.angle_beta   90.00
_cell.angle_gamma   90.00
#
_symmetry.space_group_name_H-M   'P 1'
#
loop_
_entity.id
_entity.type
_entity.pdbx_description
1 polymer ?
#
loop_
_entity_poly.entity_id
_entity_poly.type
_entity_poly.pdbx_seq_one_letter_code
_entity_poly.pdbx_strand_id
1 'polypeptide(L)'
;MRHFIPFMLTLFITLMVPGVVSHAADQTSIDTLQKRTDISETHKWGIQFSTPVDPASINESSIFVTNEQGEKVAVSFDVIEDHVTILPPASGYQANHTYTLVVTDQVESTEGGSATTQNEMEFTVSDSTPTWTEGFLEEQSTNHTLVLNGDKHDEHTPITYKQATYLPIKPIVQALEGSTERKGKTLHTTQEEQKLTILPGRNVVYTEDMSTVVPVMSTQEDGQEVPTDLRILNVNGTYYAPLLFIQEQLGYEVRINREGKQTTYRMGEEPEEEIVQLSEKNYANPLDVPLLNQMASPQLYNGCEVTSLAMVLQYHDVDVTKNELANNVKRVPLTYSSGLKGNPNEGFVGDMENGPGLSVYHGPIHDLAKQYVGERAKDLTGVNVDELYTHVDEGKPVWVMTNTRFRRVNNFQTWNTPQGTINVTFSVHSVVITGYTDNYVYINNPYGQKNQKLNRSQFEAAWKQMGSQALVIEHKQQTN
;
A
#
# COMPACT_ATOMS: atom_id res chain seq x y z
N MET A 1 71.70 -54.87 22.18
CA MET A 1 70.87 -56.02 22.57
C MET A 1 69.41 -55.58 22.54
N ARG A 2 68.66 -56.13 21.59
CA ARG A 2 67.19 -56.07 21.47
C ARG A 2 66.62 -57.33 22.13
N HIS A 3 65.44 -57.26 22.73
CA HIS A 3 64.51 -58.39 22.99
C HIS A 3 63.14 -57.89 22.43
N PHE A 4 62.49 -58.45 21.38
CA PHE A 4 61.83 -59.77 21.17
C PHE A 4 60.76 -60.02 22.27
N ILE A 5 59.45 -60.34 22.07
CA ILE A 5 58.58 -61.03 21.06
C ILE A 5 57.08 -60.73 21.45
N PRO A 6 55.94 -61.12 20.79
CA PRO A 6 55.59 -61.67 19.45
C PRO A 6 54.53 -60.91 18.61
N PHE A 7 54.43 -61.39 17.37
CA PHE A 7 53.34 -61.29 16.38
C PHE A 7 52.14 -62.20 16.74
N MET A 8 50.90 -61.76 16.49
CA MET A 8 49.75 -62.66 16.25
C MET A 8 48.84 -62.04 15.18
N LEU A 9 48.56 -62.84 14.14
CA LEU A 9 47.83 -62.50 12.93
C LEU A 9 46.36 -62.93 13.10
N THR A 10 45.40 -62.01 12.91
CA THR A 10 43.99 -62.39 12.69
C THR A 10 43.32 -61.41 11.73
N LEU A 11 42.84 -61.96 10.62
CA LEU A 11 42.03 -61.37 9.56
C LEU A 11 40.64 -60.99 10.08
N PHE A 12 40.17 -59.75 9.89
CA PHE A 12 38.77 -59.37 10.11
C PHE A 12 38.17 -58.68 8.89
N ILE A 13 37.02 -59.21 8.50
CA ILE A 13 36.15 -58.85 7.38
C ILE A 13 35.49 -57.49 7.65
N THR A 14 35.55 -56.60 6.66
CA THR A 14 34.90 -55.29 6.66
C THR A 14 33.38 -55.46 6.55
N LEU A 15 32.64 -55.06 7.59
CA LEU A 15 31.21 -54.72 7.50
C LEU A 15 31.07 -53.21 7.68
N MET A 16 30.68 -52.52 6.62
CA MET A 16 30.28 -51.11 6.68
C MET A 16 28.92 -51.00 7.37
N VAL A 17 28.86 -50.19 8.42
CA VAL A 17 27.62 -49.60 8.94
C VAL A 17 27.70 -48.10 8.62
N PRO A 18 26.73 -47.49 7.91
CA PRO A 18 26.73 -46.05 7.67
C PRO A 18 26.55 -45.29 8.98
N GLY A 19 27.46 -44.36 9.25
CA GLY A 19 27.38 -43.45 10.39
C GLY A 19 26.16 -42.55 10.27
N VAL A 20 25.40 -42.46 11.36
CA VAL A 20 24.43 -41.40 11.61
C VAL A 20 25.20 -40.10 11.69
N VAL A 21 25.02 -39.22 10.70
CA VAL A 21 25.43 -37.82 10.81
C VAL A 21 24.26 -37.08 11.46
N SER A 22 24.53 -36.51 12.65
CA SER A 22 23.59 -35.65 13.34
C SER A 22 23.23 -34.45 12.46
N HIS A 23 21.95 -34.16 12.31
CA HIS A 23 21.47 -32.90 11.75
C HIS A 23 21.94 -31.77 12.67
N ALA A 24 22.85 -30.94 12.18
CA ALA A 24 23.07 -29.62 12.76
C ALA A 24 21.83 -28.77 12.44
N ALA A 25 21.29 -28.10 13.45
CA ALA A 25 20.20 -27.15 13.29
C ALA A 25 20.61 -26.07 12.29
N ASP A 26 19.73 -25.83 11.31
CA ASP A 26 19.82 -24.71 10.40
C ASP A 26 19.81 -23.42 11.23
N GLN A 27 20.82 -22.57 11.06
CA GLN A 27 20.83 -21.26 11.69
C GLN A 27 19.80 -20.41 10.95
N THR A 28 18.67 -20.12 11.59
CA THR A 28 17.70 -19.13 11.14
C THR A 28 18.42 -17.80 10.96
N SER A 29 18.60 -17.36 9.72
CA SER A 29 19.21 -16.07 9.40
C SER A 29 18.23 -14.96 9.77
N ILE A 30 18.56 -14.17 10.77
CA ILE A 30 17.83 -12.96 11.17
C ILE A 30 18.26 -11.84 10.21
N ASP A 31 17.30 -11.20 9.53
CA ASP A 31 17.56 -9.99 8.76
C ASP A 31 17.43 -8.75 9.66
N THR A 32 18.45 -7.89 9.66
CA THR A 32 18.48 -6.68 10.50
C THR A 32 18.20 -5.46 9.64
N LEU A 33 17.05 -4.83 9.88
CA LEU A 33 16.60 -3.65 9.15
C LEU A 33 17.32 -2.39 9.63
N GLN A 34 17.27 -1.35 8.80
CA GLN A 34 17.92 -0.08 9.12
C GLN A 34 17.32 0.56 10.39
N LYS A 35 18.18 0.74 11.40
CA LYS A 35 17.85 1.43 12.66
C LYS A 35 17.12 2.77 12.43
N ARG A 36 16.15 3.06 13.29
CA ARG A 36 15.40 4.33 13.35
C ARG A 36 15.74 5.14 14.59
N THR A 37 15.69 6.45 14.48
CA THR A 37 15.90 7.40 15.60
C THR A 37 14.85 8.50 15.55
N ASP A 38 14.71 9.28 16.62
CA ASP A 38 13.77 10.40 16.68
C ASP A 38 12.30 9.99 16.56
N ILE A 39 12.01 8.79 17.08
CA ILE A 39 10.68 8.21 17.13
C ILE A 39 9.88 8.81 18.28
N SER A 40 8.59 9.08 18.05
CA SER A 40 7.68 9.58 19.08
C SER A 40 7.20 8.46 20.01
N GLU A 41 6.72 8.84 21.19
CA GLU A 41 6.22 7.88 22.19
C GLU A 41 4.97 7.13 21.70
N THR A 42 4.19 7.69 20.76
CA THR A 42 2.99 7.01 20.19
C THR A 42 3.19 6.48 18.78
N HIS A 43 4.42 6.41 18.31
CA HIS A 43 4.67 5.99 16.94
C HIS A 43 4.08 4.60 16.67
N LYS A 44 3.26 4.52 15.62
CA LYS A 44 2.73 3.26 15.10
C LYS A 44 3.69 2.74 14.05
N TRP A 45 3.95 1.43 14.04
CA TRP A 45 4.74 0.79 12.98
C TRP A 45 3.82 0.07 12.02
N GLY A 46 3.95 0.32 10.72
CA GLY A 46 3.30 -0.51 9.70
C GLY A 46 4.27 -1.58 9.23
N ILE A 47 3.84 -2.84 9.18
CA ILE A 47 4.56 -3.91 8.50
C ILE A 47 3.75 -4.34 7.28
N GLN A 48 4.36 -4.20 6.12
CA GLN A 48 3.81 -4.74 4.88
C GLN A 48 4.42 -6.12 4.61
N PHE A 49 3.57 -7.14 4.57
CA PHE A 49 3.95 -8.48 4.16
C PHE A 49 3.76 -8.65 2.65
N SER A 50 4.50 -9.60 2.07
CA SER A 50 4.43 -9.93 0.64
C SER A 50 3.22 -10.78 0.26
N THR A 51 2.52 -11.34 1.26
CA THR A 51 1.28 -12.11 1.11
C THR A 51 0.31 -11.77 2.25
N PRO A 52 -1.02 -11.89 2.04
CA PRO A 52 -1.98 -11.72 3.12
C PRO A 52 -1.68 -12.65 4.30
N VAL A 53 -1.66 -12.09 5.51
CA VAL A 53 -1.30 -12.79 6.74
C VAL A 53 -2.53 -13.37 7.43
N ASP A 54 -2.41 -14.56 8.01
CA ASP A 54 -3.44 -15.11 8.88
C ASP A 54 -3.49 -14.28 10.17
N PRO A 55 -4.60 -13.56 10.46
CA PRO A 55 -4.71 -12.76 11.67
C PRO A 55 -4.52 -13.56 12.96
N ALA A 56 -4.79 -14.88 12.95
CA ALA A 56 -4.57 -15.74 14.12
C ALA A 56 -3.07 -15.97 14.40
N SER A 57 -2.22 -15.85 13.38
CA SER A 57 -0.77 -15.93 13.54
C SER A 57 -0.19 -14.67 14.18
N ILE A 58 -0.90 -13.52 14.11
CA ILE A 58 -0.46 -12.24 14.67
C ILE A 58 -0.71 -12.18 16.19
N ASN A 59 0.35 -12.43 16.94
CA ASN A 59 0.38 -12.41 18.40
C ASN A 59 1.81 -12.11 18.94
N GLU A 60 1.95 -12.03 20.26
CA GLU A 60 3.20 -11.72 20.96
C GLU A 60 4.38 -12.69 20.69
N SER A 61 4.14 -13.85 20.06
CA SER A 61 5.21 -14.78 19.64
C SER A 61 5.66 -14.55 18.19
N SER A 62 4.78 -13.96 17.38
CA SER A 62 5.03 -13.67 15.96
C SER A 62 5.58 -12.26 15.72
N ILE A 63 5.07 -11.27 16.46
CA ILE A 63 5.46 -9.87 16.37
C ILE A 63 5.49 -9.31 17.78
N PHE A 64 6.59 -8.70 18.17
CA PHE A 64 6.72 -8.10 19.49
C PHE A 64 7.78 -7.01 19.52
N VAL A 65 7.67 -6.12 20.51
CA VAL A 65 8.67 -5.09 20.78
C VAL A 65 9.35 -5.39 22.11
N THR A 66 10.67 -5.28 22.17
CA THR A 66 11.44 -5.38 23.42
C THR A 66 12.15 -4.08 23.77
N ASN A 67 12.35 -3.83 25.06
CA ASN A 67 13.23 -2.77 25.55
C ASN A 67 14.70 -3.21 25.52
N GLU A 68 15.61 -2.32 25.94
CA GLU A 68 17.06 -2.56 26.02
C GLU A 68 17.46 -3.74 26.92
N GLN A 69 16.58 -4.14 27.85
CA GLN A 69 16.77 -5.28 28.75
C GLN A 69 16.25 -6.60 28.15
N GLY A 70 15.66 -6.56 26.94
CA GLY A 70 15.03 -7.70 26.28
C GLY A 70 13.65 -8.04 26.82
N GLU A 71 13.06 -7.17 27.65
CA GLU A 71 11.72 -7.36 28.20
C GLU A 71 10.68 -6.90 27.17
N LYS A 72 9.62 -7.70 26.99
CA LYS A 72 8.54 -7.38 26.06
C LYS A 72 7.73 -6.18 26.56
N VAL A 73 7.42 -5.31 25.61
CA VAL A 73 6.60 -4.11 25.80
C VAL A 73 5.20 -4.41 25.24
N ALA A 74 4.16 -4.00 25.97
CA ALA A 74 2.78 -4.31 25.61
C ALA A 74 2.32 -3.48 24.39
N VAL A 75 2.35 -4.08 23.21
CA VAL A 75 1.85 -3.52 21.95
C VAL A 75 0.55 -4.23 21.54
N SER A 76 -0.24 -3.61 20.66
CA SER A 76 -1.41 -4.26 20.05
C SER A 76 -1.34 -4.17 18.53
N PHE A 77 -2.20 -4.92 17.84
CA PHE A 77 -2.13 -5.07 16.39
C PHE A 77 -3.48 -4.75 15.75
N ASP A 78 -3.43 -4.06 14.62
CA ASP A 78 -4.50 -4.02 13.63
C ASP A 78 -4.02 -4.74 12.37
N VAL A 79 -4.86 -5.62 11.82
CA VAL A 79 -4.47 -6.52 10.73
C VAL A 79 -5.46 -6.39 9.60
N ILE A 80 -4.99 -5.96 8.44
CA ILE A 80 -5.81 -5.80 7.23
C ILE A 80 -5.07 -6.45 6.07
N GLU A 81 -5.56 -7.62 5.64
CA GLU A 81 -5.00 -8.40 4.54
C GLU A 81 -3.50 -8.71 4.74
N ASP A 82 -2.61 -7.98 4.08
CA ASP A 82 -1.15 -8.13 4.10
C ASP A 82 -0.44 -7.04 4.93
N HIS A 83 -1.20 -6.15 5.57
CA HIS A 83 -0.67 -5.07 6.40
C HIS A 83 -0.97 -5.30 7.87
N VAL A 84 0.06 -5.15 8.71
CA VAL A 84 -0.07 -5.19 10.18
C VAL A 84 0.39 -3.85 10.74
N THR A 85 -0.54 -3.11 11.35
CA THR A 85 -0.21 -1.93 12.16
C THR A 85 0.05 -2.36 13.59
N ILE A 86 1.23 -2.05 14.10
CA ILE A 86 1.62 -2.22 15.50
C ILE A 86 1.35 -0.92 16.23
N LEU A 87 0.39 -0.98 17.14
CA LEU A 87 0.02 0.11 18.02
C LEU A 87 0.96 0.12 19.24
N PRO A 88 1.43 1.30 19.67
CA PRO A 88 2.31 1.43 20.84
C PRO A 88 1.57 1.00 22.13
N PRO A 89 2.29 0.87 23.26
CA PRO A 89 1.65 0.80 24.57
C PRO A 89 0.66 1.93 24.78
N ALA A 90 -0.39 1.67 25.54
CA ALA A 90 -1.38 2.70 25.87
C ALA A 90 -0.76 3.93 26.57
N SER A 91 0.33 3.74 27.32
CA SER A 91 1.14 4.81 27.92
C SER A 91 2.19 5.44 26.99
N GLY A 92 2.30 4.97 25.75
CA GLY A 92 3.42 5.23 24.85
C GLY A 92 4.71 4.47 25.21
N TYR A 93 5.67 4.52 24.31
CA TYR A 93 7.06 4.15 24.57
C TYR A 93 7.72 5.19 25.50
N GLN A 94 8.74 4.78 26.24
CA GLN A 94 9.48 5.67 27.13
C GLN A 94 10.55 6.44 26.35
N ALA A 95 10.62 7.75 26.58
CA ALA A 95 11.60 8.62 25.94
C ALA A 95 13.04 8.30 26.38
N ASN A 96 14.01 8.58 25.51
CA ASN A 96 15.44 8.24 25.65
C ASN A 96 15.75 6.74 25.77
N HIS A 97 14.81 5.87 25.43
CA HIS A 97 15.03 4.44 25.41
C HIS A 97 15.06 3.91 23.98
N THR A 98 15.83 2.85 23.80
CA THR A 98 15.90 2.09 22.57
C THR A 98 15.05 0.82 22.69
N TYR A 99 14.37 0.51 21.61
CA TYR A 99 13.50 -0.64 21.48
C TYR A 99 13.89 -1.45 20.25
N THR A 100 13.55 -2.73 20.26
CA THR A 100 13.72 -3.61 19.10
C THR A 100 12.37 -4.17 18.72
N LEU A 101 11.90 -3.85 17.52
CA LEU A 101 10.77 -4.52 16.89
C LEU A 101 11.27 -5.82 16.26
N VAL A 102 10.63 -6.93 16.62
CA VAL A 102 10.94 -8.26 16.10
C VAL A 102 9.71 -8.82 15.39
N VAL A 103 9.92 -9.31 14.17
CA VAL A 103 8.95 -10.08 13.38
C VAL A 103 9.56 -11.45 13.14
N THR A 104 8.89 -12.52 13.56
CA THR A 104 9.42 -13.88 13.44
C THR A 104 8.84 -14.60 12.23
N ASP A 105 9.43 -15.75 11.89
CA ASP A 105 8.90 -16.66 10.87
C ASP A 105 7.59 -17.35 11.28
N GLN A 106 7.04 -17.04 12.45
CA GLN A 106 5.75 -17.54 12.93
C GLN A 106 4.57 -16.71 12.42
N VAL A 107 4.81 -15.61 11.69
CA VAL A 107 3.74 -14.95 10.94
C VAL A 107 3.39 -15.86 9.76
N GLU A 108 2.15 -16.34 9.71
CA GLU A 108 1.69 -17.26 8.67
C GLU A 108 0.92 -16.51 7.58
N SER A 109 1.06 -16.99 6.34
CA SER A 109 0.21 -16.56 5.22
C SER A 109 -1.16 -17.21 5.32
N THR A 110 -2.21 -16.52 4.85
CA THR A 110 -3.54 -17.11 4.68
C THR A 110 -3.57 -18.30 3.72
N GLU A 111 -2.57 -18.43 2.84
CA GLU A 111 -2.40 -19.58 1.93
C GLU A 111 -1.58 -20.73 2.55
N GLY A 112 -1.10 -20.55 3.78
CA GLY A 112 -0.28 -21.49 4.53
C GLY A 112 1.23 -21.28 4.35
N GLY A 113 2.01 -21.66 5.37
CA GLY A 113 3.44 -21.40 5.41
C GLY A 113 3.77 -20.01 5.97
N SER A 114 5.07 -19.76 6.18
CA SER A 114 5.54 -18.51 6.77
C SER A 114 5.47 -17.35 5.77
N ALA A 115 4.94 -16.20 6.21
CA ALA A 115 4.82 -14.98 5.41
C ALA A 115 6.12 -14.15 5.38
N THR A 116 7.09 -14.45 6.24
CA THR A 116 8.36 -13.72 6.32
C THR A 116 9.45 -14.56 6.99
N THR A 117 10.71 -14.16 6.84
CA THR A 117 11.79 -14.68 7.70
C THR A 117 11.84 -13.90 9.02
N GLN A 118 12.68 -14.33 9.97
CA GLN A 118 12.90 -13.52 11.17
C GLN A 118 13.59 -12.20 10.79
N ASN A 119 12.98 -11.07 11.18
CA ASN A 119 13.44 -9.72 10.94
C ASN A 119 13.46 -8.91 12.25
N GLU A 120 14.44 -8.04 12.40
CA GLU A 120 14.57 -7.17 13.58
C GLU A 120 14.90 -5.74 13.17
N MET A 121 14.31 -4.77 13.87
CA MET A 121 14.56 -3.34 13.66
C MET A 121 14.72 -2.64 15.00
N GLU A 122 15.88 -2.02 15.21
CA GLU A 122 16.13 -1.16 16.36
C GLU A 122 15.53 0.24 16.12
N PHE A 123 14.87 0.82 17.12
CA PHE A 123 14.43 2.20 17.10
C PHE A 123 14.64 2.92 18.43
N THR A 124 15.11 4.18 18.38
CA THR A 124 15.32 5.01 19.57
C THR A 124 14.24 6.09 19.67
N VAL A 125 13.57 6.13 20.83
CA VAL A 125 12.56 7.13 21.14
C VAL A 125 13.25 8.35 21.73
N SER A 126 13.08 9.52 21.11
CA SER A 126 13.80 10.72 21.54
C SER A 126 13.03 11.45 22.66
N ASP A 127 13.69 11.71 23.79
CA ASP A 127 13.26 12.75 24.73
C ASP A 127 13.79 14.09 24.21
N SER A 128 13.00 14.71 23.38
CA SER A 128 13.04 16.16 23.34
C SER A 128 11.91 16.63 24.24
N THR A 129 12.22 16.99 25.48
CA THR A 129 11.54 18.09 26.15
C THR A 129 12.25 19.35 25.67
N PRO A 130 11.77 20.04 24.61
CA PRO A 130 12.47 21.20 24.11
C PRO A 130 12.31 22.33 25.11
N THR A 131 13.39 23.04 25.39
CA THR A 131 13.28 24.44 25.78
C THR A 131 12.91 25.23 24.54
N TRP A 132 11.63 25.61 24.45
CA TRP A 132 11.05 26.32 23.34
C TRP A 132 11.71 27.71 23.18
N THR A 133 12.53 27.87 22.13
CA THR A 133 13.16 29.14 21.76
C THR A 133 12.65 29.59 20.39
N GLU A 134 12.60 30.90 20.14
CA GLU A 134 12.14 31.45 18.85
C GLU A 134 12.90 30.85 17.65
N GLY A 135 14.23 30.67 17.77
CA GLY A 135 15.07 30.12 16.70
C GLY A 135 14.79 28.66 16.37
N PHE A 136 14.44 27.83 17.37
CA PHE A 136 14.09 26.42 17.13
C PHE A 136 12.79 26.30 16.31
N LEU A 137 11.85 27.22 16.50
CA LEU A 137 10.52 27.17 15.89
C LEU A 137 10.47 27.84 14.51
N GLU A 138 11.28 28.87 14.26
CA GLU A 138 11.50 29.39 12.89
C GLU A 138 12.02 28.29 11.96
N GLU A 139 12.88 27.41 12.46
CA GLU A 139 13.39 26.27 11.69
C GLU A 139 12.27 25.27 11.33
N GLN A 140 11.37 24.97 12.29
CA GLN A 140 10.27 24.00 12.11
C GLN A 140 9.05 24.54 11.35
N SER A 141 8.94 25.86 11.15
CA SER A 141 7.77 26.52 10.54
C SER A 141 7.94 26.85 9.05
N THR A 142 9.14 26.69 8.49
CA THR A 142 9.42 27.12 7.11
C THR A 142 8.46 26.48 6.08
N ASN A 143 7.84 27.33 5.25
CA ASN A 143 6.96 26.98 4.13
C ASN A 143 5.58 26.38 4.43
N HIS A 144 5.02 26.54 5.65
CA HIS A 144 3.66 26.09 5.96
C HIS A 144 2.63 27.24 5.96
N THR A 145 1.49 27.06 5.29
CA THR A 145 0.35 28.01 5.37
C THR A 145 -0.90 27.25 5.76
N LEU A 146 -1.58 27.71 6.82
CA LEU A 146 -2.86 27.18 7.25
C LEU A 146 -3.99 27.79 6.42
N VAL A 147 -4.85 26.93 5.86
CA VAL A 147 -6.09 27.36 5.20
C VAL A 147 -7.29 26.72 5.89
N LEU A 148 -8.18 27.56 6.42
CA LEU A 148 -9.41 27.15 7.09
C LEU A 148 -10.61 27.71 6.31
N ASN A 149 -11.57 26.86 5.96
CA ASN A 149 -12.77 27.25 5.18
C ASN A 149 -12.50 28.02 3.86
N GLY A 150 -11.28 27.96 3.33
CA GLY A 150 -10.86 28.68 2.13
C GLY A 150 -10.08 29.97 2.39
N ASP A 151 -10.03 30.42 3.64
CA ASP A 151 -9.28 31.60 4.06
C ASP A 151 -7.87 31.22 4.52
N LYS A 152 -6.88 32.00 4.08
CA LYS A 152 -5.47 31.83 4.47
C LYS A 152 -5.21 32.53 5.80
N HIS A 153 -4.52 31.86 6.71
CA HIS A 153 -4.07 32.39 7.99
C HIS A 153 -2.54 32.42 8.02
N ASP A 154 -1.95 33.41 7.35
CA ASP A 154 -0.49 33.51 7.16
C ASP A 154 0.24 33.86 8.47
N GLU A 155 -0.44 34.51 9.41
CA GLU A 155 0.02 34.81 10.77
C GLU A 155 0.02 33.59 11.72
N HIS A 156 -0.46 32.45 11.24
CA HIS A 156 -0.68 31.24 12.03
C HIS A 156 -0.14 30.02 11.28
N THR A 157 1.16 29.77 11.44
CA THR A 157 1.89 28.74 10.69
C THR A 157 1.82 27.38 11.39
N PRO A 158 1.36 26.31 10.73
CA PRO A 158 1.53 24.95 11.23
C PRO A 158 3.00 24.67 11.54
N ILE A 159 3.25 23.96 12.64
CA ILE A 159 4.62 23.57 13.01
C ILE A 159 4.76 22.05 12.90
N THR A 160 5.93 21.58 12.48
CA THR A 160 6.27 20.15 12.53
C THR A 160 7.11 19.88 13.78
N TYR A 161 6.76 18.86 14.53
CA TYR A 161 7.48 18.46 15.73
C TYR A 161 7.42 16.95 15.93
N LYS A 162 8.58 16.30 16.12
CA LYS A 162 8.72 14.82 16.17
C LYS A 162 7.92 14.11 15.06
N GLN A 163 8.04 14.61 13.83
CA GLN A 163 7.31 14.14 12.63
C GLN A 163 5.78 14.34 12.65
N ALA A 164 5.19 14.86 13.73
CA ALA A 164 3.78 15.23 13.80
C ALA A 164 3.56 16.69 13.40
N THR A 165 2.45 16.94 12.71
CA THR A 165 2.01 18.30 12.36
C THR A 165 1.12 18.87 13.47
N TYR A 166 1.41 20.08 13.93
CA TYR A 166 0.63 20.81 14.92
C TYR A 166 0.01 22.07 14.33
N LEU A 167 -1.24 22.33 14.70
CA LEU A 167 -2.02 23.45 14.21
C LEU A 167 -2.36 24.44 15.32
N PRO A 168 -2.30 25.75 15.05
CA PRO A 168 -2.67 26.76 16.03
C PRO A 168 -4.17 26.69 16.35
N ILE A 169 -4.50 26.58 17.62
CA ILE A 169 -5.86 26.34 18.13
C ILE A 169 -6.75 27.57 17.93
N LYS A 170 -6.21 28.77 18.19
CA LYS A 170 -6.98 30.03 18.15
C LYS A 170 -7.68 30.28 16.80
N PRO A 171 -7.01 30.24 15.63
CA PRO A 171 -7.67 30.43 14.34
C PRO A 171 -8.66 29.31 14.01
N ILE A 172 -8.40 28.07 14.46
CA ILE A 172 -9.34 26.96 14.30
C ILE A 172 -10.65 27.31 15.02
N VAL A 173 -10.57 27.68 16.29
CA VAL A 173 -11.73 28.04 17.13
C VAL A 173 -12.49 29.24 16.57
N GLN A 174 -11.78 30.29 16.13
CA GLN A 174 -12.39 31.45 15.49
C GLN A 174 -13.15 31.06 14.20
N ALA A 175 -12.64 30.11 13.43
CA ALA A 175 -13.35 29.58 12.27
C ALA A 175 -14.57 28.70 12.66
N LEU A 176 -14.66 28.23 13.91
CA LEU A 176 -15.83 27.51 14.45
C LEU A 176 -16.96 28.46 14.84
N GLU A 177 -16.64 29.69 15.27
CA GLU A 177 -17.61 30.70 15.67
C GLU A 177 -18.46 31.14 14.47
N GLY A 178 -19.67 30.55 14.35
CA GLY A 178 -20.62 30.82 13.27
C GLY A 178 -20.89 29.63 12.33
N SER A 179 -20.22 28.49 12.52
CA SER A 179 -20.50 27.28 11.75
C SER A 179 -21.78 26.60 12.25
N THR A 180 -22.79 26.47 11.37
CA THR A 180 -24.02 25.72 11.67
C THR A 180 -23.75 24.23 11.48
N GLU A 181 -24.11 23.48 12.51
CA GLU A 181 -24.25 22.02 12.63
C GLU A 181 -23.92 21.20 11.36
N ARG A 182 -22.85 20.40 11.40
CA ARG A 182 -22.57 19.37 10.39
C ARG A 182 -22.36 18.00 11.05
N LYS A 183 -23.26 17.06 10.72
CA LYS A 183 -23.16 15.62 10.99
C LYS A 183 -23.01 15.18 12.46
N GLY A 184 -23.91 15.62 13.35
CA GLY A 184 -24.23 14.86 14.57
C GLY A 184 -23.13 14.73 15.64
N LYS A 185 -22.10 15.58 15.61
CA LYS A 185 -21.18 15.78 16.74
C LYS A 185 -21.48 17.16 17.34
N THR A 186 -22.11 17.20 18.51
CA THR A 186 -22.53 18.45 19.15
C THR A 186 -21.33 19.14 19.79
N LEU A 187 -20.97 20.34 19.29
CA LEU A 187 -20.11 21.28 20.01
C LEU A 187 -21.02 22.15 20.90
N HIS A 188 -20.93 22.02 22.22
CA HIS A 188 -21.65 22.94 23.12
C HIS A 188 -20.80 24.19 23.34
N THR A 189 -21.22 25.31 22.73
CA THR A 189 -20.86 26.65 23.19
C THR A 189 -22.11 27.29 23.76
N THR A 190 -22.31 27.25 25.08
CA THR A 190 -23.36 28.05 25.72
C THR A 190 -22.77 29.37 26.17
N GLN A 191 -23.52 30.47 25.97
CA GLN A 191 -23.16 31.82 26.42
C GLN A 191 -22.91 31.91 27.94
N GLU A 192 -23.34 30.91 28.71
CA GLU A 192 -23.20 30.89 30.18
C GLU A 192 -21.97 30.13 30.70
N GLU A 193 -21.35 29.21 29.93
CA GLU A 193 -20.25 28.37 30.46
C GLU A 193 -18.94 28.39 29.64
N GLN A 194 -18.91 28.94 28.42
CA GLN A 194 -17.69 29.21 27.63
C GLN A 194 -16.59 28.11 27.69
N LYS A 195 -16.99 26.83 27.61
CA LYS A 195 -16.11 25.67 27.77
C LYS A 195 -16.16 24.76 26.55
N LEU A 196 -15.00 24.41 25.97
CA LEU A 196 -14.90 23.38 24.93
C LEU A 196 -14.70 22.02 25.61
N THR A 197 -15.76 21.22 25.73
CA THR A 197 -15.71 19.88 26.32
C THR A 197 -15.68 18.83 25.20
N ILE A 198 -14.55 18.14 25.04
CA ILE A 198 -14.33 17.14 23.99
C ILE A 198 -14.22 15.75 24.65
N LEU A 199 -15.34 15.22 25.16
CA LEU A 199 -15.49 13.89 25.80
C LEU A 199 -14.44 13.58 26.93
N PRO A 200 -14.54 12.48 27.70
CA PRO A 200 -13.99 12.46 29.05
C PRO A 200 -12.47 12.29 29.04
N GLY A 201 -11.73 13.36 29.34
CA GLY A 201 -10.29 13.30 29.64
C GLY A 201 -9.44 14.43 29.07
N ARG A 202 -9.90 15.11 28.00
CA ARG A 202 -9.08 16.11 27.28
C ARG A 202 -9.82 17.44 27.17
N ASN A 203 -9.66 18.29 28.19
CA ASN A 203 -10.38 19.56 28.27
C ASN A 203 -9.48 20.75 27.88
N VAL A 204 -10.04 21.70 27.12
CA VAL A 204 -9.42 23.01 26.84
C VAL A 204 -10.40 24.11 27.24
N VAL A 205 -9.95 25.08 28.03
CA VAL A 205 -10.78 26.21 28.49
C VAL A 205 -10.29 27.49 27.85
N TYR A 206 -11.20 28.41 27.48
CA TYR A 206 -10.85 29.73 26.92
C TYR A 206 -11.24 30.86 27.89
N THR A 207 -10.60 32.03 27.78
CA THR A 207 -11.06 33.27 28.44
C THR A 207 -12.12 34.01 27.61
N GLU A 208 -12.86 34.92 28.26
CA GLU A 208 -13.99 35.70 27.72
C GLU A 208 -13.70 36.46 26.41
N ASP A 209 -12.44 36.76 26.13
CA ASP A 209 -11.95 37.50 24.95
C ASP A 209 -11.21 36.61 23.93
N MET A 210 -11.25 35.28 24.12
CA MET A 210 -10.45 34.29 23.38
C MET A 210 -8.93 34.57 23.38
N SER A 211 -8.40 35.36 24.32
CA SER A 211 -6.99 35.71 24.37
C SER A 211 -6.13 34.66 25.08
N THR A 212 -6.73 33.86 25.97
CA THR A 212 -6.03 32.88 26.78
C THR A 212 -6.67 31.51 26.62
N VAL A 213 -5.89 30.55 26.13
CA VAL A 213 -6.24 29.12 26.21
C VAL A 213 -5.65 28.60 27.51
N VAL A 214 -6.43 27.90 28.32
CA VAL A 214 -5.93 27.19 29.49
C VAL A 214 -6.05 25.70 29.19
N PRO A 215 -4.93 25.00 28.94
CA PRO A 215 -4.98 23.55 28.86
C PRO A 215 -5.44 23.03 30.22
N VAL A 216 -6.51 22.23 30.27
CA VAL A 216 -6.79 21.47 31.48
C VAL A 216 -5.74 20.38 31.50
N MET A 217 -4.65 20.63 32.22
CA MET A 217 -3.56 19.68 32.40
C MET A 217 -4.04 18.52 33.27
N SER A 218 -4.85 17.64 32.69
CA SER A 218 -4.79 16.25 33.10
C SER A 218 -3.66 15.64 32.29
N THR A 219 -2.52 15.39 32.95
CA THR A 219 -1.47 14.53 32.40
C THR A 219 -1.91 13.07 32.42
N GLN A 220 -3.14 12.78 32.84
CA GLN A 220 -3.66 11.44 33.13
C GLN A 220 -5.05 11.25 32.49
N GLU A 221 -5.24 10.16 31.77
CA GLU A 221 -6.55 9.68 31.27
C GLU A 221 -6.72 8.25 31.81
N ASP A 222 -7.77 7.99 32.60
CA ASP A 222 -7.99 6.71 33.31
C ASP A 222 -6.79 6.18 34.13
N GLY A 223 -5.96 7.09 34.67
CA GLY A 223 -4.77 6.74 35.45
C GLY A 223 -3.52 6.41 34.62
N GLN A 224 -3.55 6.64 33.31
CA GLN A 224 -2.41 6.50 32.40
C GLN A 224 -1.95 7.86 31.88
N GLU A 225 -0.63 8.03 31.69
CA GLU A 225 -0.08 9.31 31.26
C GLU A 225 -0.47 9.62 29.81
N VAL A 226 -0.99 10.85 29.55
CA VAL A 226 -1.33 11.27 28.20
C VAL A 226 -0.04 11.42 27.37
N PRO A 227 0.10 10.69 26.24
CA PRO A 227 1.32 10.69 25.46
C PRO A 227 1.75 12.08 24.98
N THR A 228 3.05 12.33 24.92
CA THR A 228 3.61 13.69 24.74
C THR A 228 3.27 14.34 23.40
N ASP A 229 3.12 13.57 22.33
CA ASP A 229 2.74 14.04 21.00
C ASP A 229 1.24 14.34 20.85
N LEU A 230 0.41 13.92 21.81
CA LEU A 230 -1.01 14.30 21.90
C LEU A 230 -1.25 15.56 22.75
N ARG A 231 -0.19 16.17 23.30
CA ARG A 231 -0.28 17.34 24.18
C ARG A 231 -0.43 18.64 23.38
N ILE A 232 -1.17 19.58 23.96
CA ILE A 232 -1.24 20.95 23.46
C ILE A 232 0.09 21.64 23.75
N LEU A 233 0.68 22.25 22.72
CA LEU A 233 1.89 23.05 22.86
C LEU A 233 1.48 24.51 23.12
N ASN A 234 2.19 25.22 24.01
CA ASN A 234 2.10 26.67 24.12
C ASN A 234 3.41 27.26 23.61
N VAL A 235 3.33 28.01 22.53
CA VAL A 235 4.44 28.67 21.84
C VAL A 235 4.17 30.16 21.83
N ASN A 236 4.90 30.92 22.65
CA ASN A 236 4.79 32.38 22.76
C ASN A 236 3.34 32.90 22.96
N GLY A 237 2.55 32.18 23.78
CA GLY A 237 1.14 32.53 24.04
C GLY A 237 0.16 32.01 22.97
N THR A 238 0.66 31.40 21.90
CA THR A 238 -0.15 30.70 20.90
C THR A 238 -0.18 29.22 21.22
N TYR A 239 -1.39 28.67 21.36
CA TYR A 239 -1.55 27.25 21.65
C TYR A 239 -1.73 26.44 20.37
N TYR A 240 -1.07 25.29 20.29
CA TYR A 240 -1.12 24.39 19.14
C TYR A 240 -1.61 23.01 19.56
N ALA A 241 -2.44 22.38 18.74
CA ALA A 241 -2.90 21.01 18.91
C ALA A 241 -2.44 20.14 17.74
N PRO A 242 -2.18 18.84 17.96
CA PRO A 242 -1.77 17.95 16.89
C PRO A 242 -2.88 17.79 15.84
N LEU A 243 -2.49 17.69 14.56
CA LEU A 243 -3.39 17.57 13.41
C LEU A 243 -4.37 16.40 13.58
N LEU A 244 -3.87 15.25 14.05
CA LEU A 244 -4.70 14.06 14.29
C LEU A 244 -5.82 14.35 15.28
N PHE A 245 -5.51 15.04 16.39
CA PHE A 245 -6.51 15.47 17.38
C PHE A 245 -7.56 16.40 16.75
N ILE A 246 -7.14 17.36 15.93
CA ILE A 246 -8.05 18.28 15.23
C ILE A 246 -8.97 17.50 14.26
N GLN A 247 -8.45 16.53 13.52
CA GLN A 247 -9.23 15.76 12.55
C GLN A 247 -10.24 14.81 13.21
N GLU A 248 -9.82 14.03 14.21
CA GLU A 248 -10.67 13.04 14.87
C GLU A 248 -11.79 13.68 15.69
N GLN A 249 -11.43 14.71 16.47
CA GLN A 249 -12.31 15.28 17.47
C GLN A 249 -13.17 16.40 16.88
N LEU A 250 -12.58 17.27 16.05
CA LEU A 250 -13.29 18.43 15.50
C LEU A 250 -13.86 18.17 14.10
N GLY A 251 -13.35 17.17 13.38
CA GLY A 251 -13.96 16.72 12.12
C GLY A 251 -13.77 17.66 10.93
N TYR A 252 -12.67 18.42 10.90
CA TYR A 252 -12.37 19.39 9.83
C TYR A 252 -11.45 18.82 8.74
N GLU A 253 -11.65 19.31 7.51
CA GLU A 253 -10.68 19.20 6.43
C GLU A 253 -9.64 20.32 6.60
N VAL A 254 -8.37 19.96 6.79
CA VAL A 254 -7.28 20.93 6.93
C VAL A 254 -6.43 20.90 5.67
N ARG A 255 -6.12 22.07 5.12
CA ARG A 255 -5.22 22.19 3.97
C ARG A 255 -3.94 22.89 4.39
N ILE A 256 -2.81 22.25 4.12
CA ILE A 256 -1.48 22.74 4.44
C ILE A 256 -0.68 22.82 3.15
N ASN A 257 -0.14 23.99 2.86
CA ASN A 257 0.87 24.13 1.81
C ASN A 257 2.24 23.79 2.39
N ARG A 258 3.03 22.93 1.73
CA ARG A 258 4.43 22.67 2.07
C ARG A 258 5.24 22.80 0.78
N GLU A 259 6.25 23.68 0.78
CA GLU A 259 7.17 23.87 -0.36
C GLU A 259 6.45 24.12 -1.71
N GLY A 260 5.32 24.85 -1.68
CA GLY A 260 4.53 25.14 -2.88
C GLY A 260 3.58 24.03 -3.34
N LYS A 261 3.51 22.90 -2.61
CA LYS A 261 2.56 21.80 -2.84
C LYS A 261 1.46 21.84 -1.78
N GLN A 262 0.20 21.92 -2.23
CA GLN A 262 -0.96 21.92 -1.34
C GLN A 262 -1.38 20.49 -1.00
N THR A 263 -1.29 20.11 0.27
CA THR A 263 -1.79 18.83 0.78
C THR A 263 -3.10 19.05 1.52
N THR A 264 -4.10 18.22 1.22
CA THR A 264 -5.42 18.26 1.88
C THR A 264 -5.52 17.04 2.79
N TYR A 265 -5.76 17.25 4.07
CA TYR A 265 -5.92 16.21 5.08
C TYR A 265 -7.40 16.09 5.45
N ARG A 266 -7.99 14.91 5.25
CA ARG A 266 -9.43 14.66 5.49
C ARG A 266 -9.65 13.78 6.72
N MET A 267 -10.83 13.91 7.33
CA MET A 267 -11.26 13.01 8.40
C MET A 267 -11.29 11.56 7.87
N GLY A 268 -10.47 10.68 8.44
CA GLY A 268 -10.31 9.28 8.01
C GLY A 268 -9.12 9.00 7.07
N GLU A 269 -8.29 10.00 6.77
CA GLU A 269 -6.95 9.80 6.21
C GLU A 269 -5.96 9.91 7.39
N GLU A 270 -5.49 8.77 7.92
CA GLU A 270 -4.46 8.75 8.96
C GLU A 270 -3.16 9.44 8.46
N PRO A 271 -2.40 10.13 9.32
CA PRO A 271 -1.05 10.55 8.97
C PRO A 271 -0.25 9.33 8.50
N GLU A 272 0.47 9.47 7.39
CA GLU A 272 1.19 8.35 6.73
C GLU A 272 1.99 7.54 7.76
N GLU A 273 1.56 6.29 8.01
CA GLU A 273 2.30 5.32 8.81
C GLU A 273 3.68 5.08 8.17
N GLU A 274 4.74 4.98 8.99
CA GLU A 274 6.03 4.52 8.46
C GLU A 274 5.94 3.01 8.22
N ILE A 275 5.81 2.64 6.95
CA ILE A 275 5.76 1.25 6.52
C ILE A 275 7.19 0.69 6.44
N VAL A 276 7.51 -0.23 7.35
CA VAL A 276 8.73 -1.00 7.35
C VAL A 276 8.57 -2.18 6.40
N GLN A 277 9.45 -2.24 5.40
CA GLN A 277 9.47 -3.30 4.38
C GLN A 277 10.48 -4.37 4.78
N LEU A 278 10.02 -5.61 4.97
CA LEU A 278 10.88 -6.73 5.34
C LEU A 278 11.58 -7.27 4.09
N SER A 279 12.89 -7.01 3.99
CA SER A 279 13.86 -7.55 3.01
C SER A 279 13.40 -7.63 1.54
N GLU A 280 13.77 -6.65 0.70
CA GLU A 280 13.58 -6.74 -0.75
C GLU A 280 14.43 -7.89 -1.34
N LYS A 281 13.80 -8.94 -1.89
CA LYS A 281 14.46 -9.71 -2.95
C LYS A 281 14.58 -8.80 -4.18
N ASN A 282 15.82 -8.55 -4.59
CA ASN A 282 16.16 -7.79 -5.79
C ASN A 282 15.66 -8.52 -7.08
N TYR A 283 14.40 -8.32 -7.47
CA TYR A 283 13.82 -8.76 -8.76
C TYR A 283 13.64 -7.61 -9.78
N ALA A 284 14.19 -6.43 -9.50
CA ALA A 284 13.80 -5.14 -10.12
C ALA A 284 14.22 -4.89 -11.60
N ASN A 285 14.29 -5.91 -12.46
CA ASN A 285 14.45 -5.71 -13.90
C ASN A 285 13.20 -6.14 -14.67
N PRO A 286 12.24 -5.22 -14.91
CA PRO A 286 11.11 -5.50 -15.78
C PRO A 286 11.58 -6.00 -17.16
N LEU A 287 10.87 -6.98 -17.70
CA LEU A 287 11.07 -7.53 -19.03
C LEU A 287 11.08 -6.40 -20.08
N ASP A 288 12.00 -6.49 -21.04
CA ASP A 288 12.14 -5.47 -22.10
C ASP A 288 11.10 -5.65 -23.20
N VAL A 289 9.82 -5.51 -22.82
CA VAL A 289 8.69 -5.60 -23.75
C VAL A 289 8.62 -4.33 -24.61
N PRO A 290 8.43 -4.42 -25.93
CA PRO A 290 8.22 -3.25 -26.77
C PRO A 290 6.99 -2.47 -26.30
N LEU A 291 7.10 -1.15 -26.27
CA LEU A 291 5.98 -0.27 -25.94
C LEU A 291 5.29 0.18 -27.23
N LEU A 292 3.99 -0.04 -27.30
CA LEU A 292 3.13 0.51 -28.35
C LEU A 292 2.12 1.47 -27.74
N ASN A 293 1.94 2.64 -28.35
CA ASN A 293 0.96 3.63 -27.94
C ASN A 293 -0.30 3.52 -28.81
N GLN A 294 -1.47 3.24 -28.23
CA GLN A 294 -2.75 3.13 -28.94
C GLN A 294 -3.16 4.46 -29.61
N MET A 295 -2.70 5.58 -29.07
CA MET A 295 -2.97 6.93 -29.59
C MET A 295 -2.02 7.34 -30.72
N ALA A 296 -0.90 6.63 -30.93
CA ALA A 296 -0.04 6.87 -32.09
C ALA A 296 -0.76 6.53 -33.40
N SER A 297 -0.44 7.23 -34.49
CA SER A 297 -1.07 6.98 -35.79
C SER A 297 -0.67 5.62 -36.39
N PRO A 298 -1.60 4.83 -36.97
CA PRO A 298 -3.05 5.06 -36.98
C PRO A 298 -3.68 4.80 -35.61
N GLN A 299 -4.44 5.78 -35.11
CA GLN A 299 -4.99 5.78 -33.76
C GLN A 299 -6.08 4.71 -33.58
N LEU A 300 -6.11 4.09 -32.40
CA LEU A 300 -7.20 3.26 -31.91
C LEU A 300 -7.67 3.84 -30.58
N TYR A 301 -8.73 4.65 -30.60
CA TYR A 301 -9.19 5.38 -29.41
C TYR A 301 -9.51 4.44 -28.24
N ASN A 302 -10.16 3.31 -28.51
CA ASN A 302 -10.50 2.27 -27.54
C ASN A 302 -9.68 0.97 -27.76
N GLY A 303 -8.44 1.08 -28.22
CA GLY A 303 -7.63 -0.08 -28.66
C GLY A 303 -6.69 -0.67 -27.62
N CYS A 304 -6.95 -0.52 -26.32
CA CYS A 304 -6.01 -0.90 -25.27
C CYS A 304 -5.69 -2.40 -25.29
N GLU A 305 -6.67 -3.25 -25.55
CA GLU A 305 -6.56 -4.71 -25.55
C GLU A 305 -5.70 -5.22 -26.68
N VAL A 306 -5.99 -4.78 -27.91
CA VAL A 306 -5.24 -5.18 -29.11
C VAL A 306 -3.85 -4.55 -29.14
N THR A 307 -3.67 -3.35 -28.57
CA THR A 307 -2.35 -2.72 -28.44
C THR A 307 -1.50 -3.48 -27.44
N SER A 308 -2.06 -3.86 -26.29
CA SER A 308 -1.38 -4.69 -25.29
C SER A 308 -1.06 -6.08 -25.83
N LEU A 309 -1.98 -6.71 -26.59
CA LEU A 309 -1.71 -7.99 -27.23
C LEU A 309 -0.58 -7.88 -28.27
N ALA A 310 -0.54 -6.80 -29.05
CA ALA A 310 0.55 -6.55 -30.00
C ALA A 310 1.91 -6.44 -29.29
N MET A 311 1.98 -5.80 -28.12
CA MET A 311 3.22 -5.73 -27.33
C MET A 311 3.69 -7.13 -26.91
N VAL A 312 2.79 -7.98 -26.42
CA VAL A 312 3.12 -9.38 -26.04
C VAL A 312 3.52 -10.20 -27.26
N LEU A 313 2.80 -10.10 -28.38
CA LEU A 313 3.14 -10.81 -29.62
C LEU A 313 4.52 -10.42 -30.19
N GLN A 314 4.81 -9.12 -30.22
CA GLN A 314 6.11 -8.61 -30.68
C GLN A 314 7.26 -9.06 -29.78
N TYR A 315 7.05 -9.13 -28.46
CA TYR A 315 8.04 -9.69 -27.53
C TYR A 315 8.37 -11.16 -27.82
N HIS A 316 7.43 -11.90 -28.42
CA HIS A 316 7.62 -13.29 -28.87
C HIS A 316 7.97 -13.42 -30.35
N ASP A 317 8.60 -12.39 -30.92
CA ASP A 317 9.08 -12.30 -32.31
C ASP A 317 7.98 -12.51 -33.36
N VAL A 318 6.76 -12.08 -33.07
CA VAL A 318 5.66 -12.07 -34.04
C VAL A 318 5.53 -10.65 -34.60
N ASP A 319 5.77 -10.48 -35.90
CA ASP A 319 5.66 -9.19 -36.59
C ASP A 319 4.18 -8.87 -36.86
N VAL A 320 3.57 -8.09 -35.97
CA VAL A 320 2.18 -7.63 -36.05
C VAL A 320 2.05 -6.19 -35.61
N THR A 321 1.04 -5.50 -36.13
CA THR A 321 0.68 -4.14 -35.68
C THR A 321 -0.61 -4.16 -34.86
N LYS A 322 -0.77 -3.18 -33.95
CA LYS A 322 -2.04 -2.99 -33.21
C LYS A 322 -3.25 -2.84 -34.15
N ASN A 323 -3.08 -2.22 -35.32
CA ASN A 323 -4.15 -1.98 -36.30
C ASN A 323 -4.51 -3.25 -37.07
N GLU A 324 -3.55 -4.12 -37.34
CA GLU A 324 -3.82 -5.45 -37.88
C GLU A 324 -4.65 -6.29 -36.90
N LEU A 325 -4.27 -6.30 -35.62
CA LEU A 325 -5.04 -6.98 -34.58
C LEU A 325 -6.45 -6.38 -34.43
N ALA A 326 -6.58 -5.05 -34.50
CA ALA A 326 -7.88 -4.38 -34.50
C ALA A 326 -8.78 -4.78 -35.67
N ASN A 327 -8.21 -5.05 -36.85
CA ASN A 327 -8.97 -5.51 -38.02
C ASN A 327 -9.41 -6.98 -37.89
N ASN A 328 -8.62 -7.80 -37.18
CA ASN A 328 -8.84 -9.24 -37.08
C ASN A 328 -9.60 -9.66 -35.81
N VAL A 329 -9.75 -8.77 -34.81
CA VAL A 329 -10.55 -9.07 -33.61
C VAL A 329 -12.04 -9.17 -33.97
N LYS A 330 -12.72 -10.18 -33.41
CA LYS A 330 -14.18 -10.30 -33.53
C LYS A 330 -14.85 -9.05 -32.93
N ARG A 331 -15.89 -8.54 -33.59
CA ARG A 331 -16.65 -7.35 -33.16
C ARG A 331 -18.12 -7.66 -32.96
N VAL A 332 -18.74 -6.91 -32.05
CA VAL A 332 -20.19 -6.90 -31.81
C VAL A 332 -20.68 -5.44 -31.73
N PRO A 333 -21.93 -5.14 -32.10
CA PRO A 333 -22.43 -3.78 -32.03
C PRO A 333 -22.51 -3.27 -30.59
N LEU A 334 -22.35 -1.96 -30.40
CA LEU A 334 -22.57 -1.31 -29.09
C LEU A 334 -24.00 -1.51 -28.59
N THR A 335 -24.98 -1.49 -29.50
CA THR A 335 -26.40 -1.74 -29.22
C THR A 335 -27.02 -2.43 -30.43
N TYR A 336 -27.68 -3.56 -30.20
CA TYR A 336 -28.45 -4.29 -31.21
C TYR A 336 -29.78 -3.57 -31.50
N SER A 337 -30.41 -3.91 -32.63
CA SER A 337 -31.73 -3.36 -32.99
C SER A 337 -32.83 -3.66 -31.96
N SER A 338 -32.66 -4.70 -31.15
CA SER A 338 -33.55 -5.05 -30.03
C SER A 338 -33.40 -4.12 -28.81
N GLY A 339 -32.42 -3.23 -28.79
CA GLY A 339 -32.07 -2.39 -27.64
C GLY A 339 -31.11 -3.06 -26.65
N LEU A 340 -30.82 -4.37 -26.82
CA LEU A 340 -29.80 -5.07 -26.04
C LEU A 340 -28.41 -4.55 -26.37
N LYS A 341 -27.51 -4.56 -25.39
CA LYS A 341 -26.12 -4.11 -25.54
C LYS A 341 -25.21 -5.24 -26.05
N GLY A 342 -24.09 -4.86 -26.65
CA GLY A 342 -23.00 -5.79 -26.98
C GLY A 342 -22.36 -6.38 -25.71
N ASN A 343 -21.94 -7.64 -25.79
CA ASN A 343 -21.25 -8.33 -24.70
C ASN A 343 -19.75 -8.42 -25.03
N PRO A 344 -18.84 -7.89 -24.19
CA PRO A 344 -17.40 -7.93 -24.46
C PRO A 344 -16.82 -9.34 -24.45
N ASN A 345 -17.49 -10.33 -23.85
CA ASN A 345 -17.09 -11.75 -23.97
C ASN A 345 -17.33 -12.32 -25.37
N GLU A 346 -18.14 -11.66 -26.21
CA GLU A 346 -18.44 -12.13 -27.56
C GLU A 346 -17.57 -11.47 -28.64
N GLY A 347 -16.98 -10.31 -28.35
CA GLY A 347 -16.14 -9.55 -29.26
C GLY A 347 -16.02 -8.10 -28.82
N PHE A 348 -15.22 -7.30 -29.53
CA PHE A 348 -15.10 -5.88 -29.29
C PHE A 348 -16.43 -5.16 -29.49
N VAL A 349 -16.89 -4.47 -28.44
CA VAL A 349 -18.20 -3.84 -28.40
C VAL A 349 -18.13 -2.40 -28.93
N GLY A 350 -18.71 -2.15 -30.11
CA GLY A 350 -18.80 -0.82 -30.72
C GLY A 350 -17.64 -0.46 -31.64
N ASP A 351 -17.33 0.83 -31.73
CA ASP A 351 -16.27 1.37 -32.60
C ASP A 351 -14.96 1.55 -31.79
N MET A 352 -13.91 0.85 -32.20
CA MET A 352 -12.60 0.88 -31.55
C MET A 352 -11.79 2.10 -31.95
N GLU A 353 -11.87 2.47 -33.22
CA GLU A 353 -11.06 3.49 -33.87
C GLU A 353 -11.47 4.89 -33.40
N ASN A 354 -12.77 5.19 -33.47
CA ASN A 354 -13.32 6.54 -33.30
C ASN A 354 -14.35 6.64 -32.17
N GLY A 355 -14.88 5.50 -31.72
CA GLY A 355 -15.96 5.45 -30.76
C GLY A 355 -17.33 5.87 -31.32
N PRO A 356 -18.42 5.67 -30.56
CA PRO A 356 -18.42 5.09 -29.21
C PRO A 356 -18.15 3.58 -29.22
N GLY A 357 -17.32 3.14 -28.27
CA GLY A 357 -16.96 1.74 -28.05
C GLY A 357 -16.74 1.51 -26.55
N LEU A 358 -16.66 0.24 -26.17
CA LEU A 358 -16.39 -0.16 -24.79
C LEU A 358 -15.05 -0.89 -24.69
N SER A 359 -15.02 -2.17 -25.05
CA SER A 359 -13.90 -3.09 -24.79
C SER A 359 -14.17 -4.45 -25.45
N VAL A 360 -13.19 -5.35 -25.35
CA VAL A 360 -13.27 -6.79 -25.63
C VAL A 360 -12.62 -7.56 -24.48
N TYR A 361 -13.23 -8.65 -24.01
CA TYR A 361 -12.72 -9.45 -22.90
C TYR A 361 -11.79 -10.58 -23.35
N HIS A 362 -11.25 -11.33 -22.38
CA HIS A 362 -10.19 -12.32 -22.57
C HIS A 362 -10.49 -13.33 -23.69
N GLY A 363 -11.71 -13.87 -23.78
CA GLY A 363 -12.05 -14.94 -24.74
C GLY A 363 -11.75 -14.56 -26.21
N PRO A 364 -12.37 -13.50 -26.76
CA PRO A 364 -12.07 -13.09 -28.13
C PRO A 364 -10.61 -12.61 -28.35
N ILE A 365 -9.94 -12.10 -27.32
CA ILE A 365 -8.50 -11.76 -27.41
C ILE A 365 -7.64 -13.03 -27.44
N HIS A 366 -8.00 -14.07 -26.67
CA HIS A 366 -7.35 -15.37 -26.69
C HIS A 366 -7.50 -16.03 -28.06
N ASP A 367 -8.71 -16.06 -28.59
CA ASP A 367 -8.99 -16.55 -29.96
C ASP A 367 -8.17 -15.80 -31.01
N LEU A 368 -8.04 -14.47 -30.86
CA LEU A 368 -7.19 -13.66 -31.72
C LEU A 368 -5.72 -14.04 -31.58
N ALA A 369 -5.18 -14.16 -30.36
CA ALA A 369 -3.80 -14.55 -30.12
C ALA A 369 -3.48 -15.94 -30.71
N LYS A 370 -4.41 -16.89 -30.60
CA LYS A 370 -4.30 -18.24 -31.19
C LYS A 370 -4.12 -18.22 -32.71
N GLN A 371 -4.63 -17.22 -33.42
CA GLN A 371 -4.43 -17.09 -34.87
C GLN A 371 -2.96 -16.85 -35.24
N TYR A 372 -2.16 -16.26 -34.34
CA TYR A 372 -0.75 -15.93 -34.60
C TYR A 372 0.22 -16.91 -33.96
N VAL A 373 -0.08 -17.44 -32.77
CA VAL A 373 0.84 -18.32 -32.02
C VAL A 373 0.27 -19.71 -31.70
N GLY A 374 -0.94 -20.01 -32.16
CA GLY A 374 -1.58 -21.31 -31.95
C GLY A 374 -1.77 -21.64 -30.47
N GLU A 375 -1.52 -22.89 -30.11
CA GLU A 375 -1.68 -23.40 -28.73
C GLU A 375 -0.70 -22.81 -27.71
N ARG A 376 0.24 -21.95 -28.14
CA ARG A 376 1.11 -21.20 -27.23
C ARG A 376 0.35 -20.08 -26.52
N ALA A 377 -0.73 -19.56 -27.08
CA ALA A 377 -1.58 -18.61 -26.38
C ALA A 377 -2.36 -19.37 -25.29
N LYS A 378 -2.14 -18.99 -24.03
CA LYS A 378 -2.84 -19.54 -22.87
C LYS A 378 -3.70 -18.48 -22.23
N ASP A 379 -4.93 -18.89 -21.93
CA ASP A 379 -5.87 -18.08 -21.17
C ASP A 379 -5.71 -18.42 -19.69
N LEU A 380 -5.29 -17.43 -18.92
CA LEU A 380 -5.05 -17.52 -17.48
C LEU A 380 -6.21 -16.87 -16.71
N THR A 381 -7.35 -16.67 -17.33
CA THR A 381 -8.47 -16.01 -16.65
C THR A 381 -8.95 -16.81 -15.46
N GLY A 382 -8.99 -16.17 -14.29
CA GLY A 382 -9.44 -16.76 -13.03
C GLY A 382 -8.37 -17.46 -12.20
N VAL A 383 -7.11 -17.49 -12.65
CA VAL A 383 -5.98 -17.99 -11.83
C VAL A 383 -5.67 -17.08 -10.64
N ASN A 384 -4.80 -17.52 -9.72
CA ASN A 384 -4.28 -16.66 -8.66
C ASN A 384 -3.29 -15.64 -9.27
N VAL A 385 -3.21 -14.43 -8.70
CA VAL A 385 -2.31 -13.38 -9.19
C VAL A 385 -0.85 -13.83 -9.20
N ASP A 386 -0.44 -14.67 -8.24
CA ASP A 386 0.92 -15.22 -8.17
C ASP A 386 1.29 -16.11 -9.36
N GLU A 387 0.30 -16.71 -10.04
CA GLU A 387 0.53 -17.45 -11.28
C GLU A 387 0.89 -16.50 -12.43
N LEU A 388 0.34 -15.28 -12.47
CA LEU A 388 0.75 -14.27 -13.44
C LEU A 388 2.22 -13.88 -13.23
N TYR A 389 2.61 -13.69 -11.97
CA TYR A 389 3.96 -13.32 -11.59
C TYR A 389 4.98 -14.43 -11.84
N THR A 390 4.59 -15.68 -11.62
CA THR A 390 5.39 -16.86 -12.01
C THR A 390 5.72 -16.83 -13.50
N HIS A 391 4.77 -16.47 -14.36
CA HIS A 391 5.06 -16.32 -15.78
C HIS A 391 6.00 -15.16 -16.11
N VAL A 392 5.90 -14.05 -15.38
CA VAL A 392 6.83 -12.93 -15.52
C VAL A 392 8.25 -13.34 -15.12
N ASP A 393 8.42 -14.10 -14.04
CA ASP A 393 9.70 -14.69 -13.62
C ASP A 393 10.28 -15.65 -14.68
N GLU A 394 9.41 -16.38 -15.39
CA GLU A 394 9.78 -17.23 -16.54
C GLU A 394 10.09 -16.43 -17.82
N GLY A 395 10.14 -15.10 -17.73
CA GLY A 395 10.44 -14.21 -18.83
C GLY A 395 9.28 -14.00 -19.80
N LYS A 396 8.04 -14.30 -19.39
CA LYS A 396 6.83 -14.18 -20.22
C LYS A 396 5.97 -13.01 -19.72
N PRO A 397 5.84 -11.92 -20.50
CA PRO A 397 4.98 -10.81 -20.11
C PRO A 397 3.50 -11.22 -20.20
N VAL A 398 2.70 -10.68 -19.30
CA VAL A 398 1.30 -11.10 -19.13
C VAL A 398 0.36 -9.99 -19.58
N TRP A 399 -0.49 -10.26 -20.55
CA TRP A 399 -1.59 -9.37 -20.94
C TRP A 399 -2.69 -9.47 -19.88
N VAL A 400 -3.23 -8.35 -19.40
CA VAL A 400 -4.32 -8.36 -18.41
C VAL A 400 -5.40 -7.32 -18.69
N MET A 401 -6.61 -7.60 -18.19
CA MET A 401 -7.70 -6.63 -18.10
C MET A 401 -7.69 -5.95 -16.73
N THR A 402 -7.85 -4.64 -16.70
CA THR A 402 -7.91 -3.82 -15.49
C THR A 402 -8.77 -2.58 -15.76
N ASN A 403 -8.53 -1.48 -15.04
CA ASN A 403 -9.14 -0.19 -15.30
C ASN A 403 -8.10 0.95 -15.30
N THR A 404 -8.47 2.09 -15.85
CA THR A 404 -7.57 3.26 -16.04
C THR A 404 -7.05 3.88 -14.74
N ARG A 405 -7.60 3.54 -13.57
CA ARG A 405 -7.14 4.01 -12.27
C ARG A 405 -6.22 3.02 -11.55
N PHE A 406 -6.10 1.79 -12.05
CA PHE A 406 -5.29 0.73 -11.46
C PHE A 406 -5.59 0.48 -9.97
N ARG A 407 -6.84 0.72 -9.57
CA ARG A 407 -7.41 0.44 -8.24
C ARG A 407 -8.90 0.18 -8.38
N ARG A 408 -9.58 -0.27 -7.32
CA ARG A 408 -11.04 -0.49 -7.37
C ARG A 408 -11.79 0.77 -7.79
N VAL A 409 -12.81 0.59 -8.62
CA VAL A 409 -13.74 1.64 -9.08
C VAL A 409 -15.18 1.26 -8.75
N ASN A 410 -16.07 2.24 -8.67
CA ASN A 410 -17.48 2.05 -8.28
C ASN A 410 -18.47 2.47 -9.39
N ASN A 411 -17.99 2.72 -10.61
CA ASN A 411 -18.77 3.22 -11.75
C ASN A 411 -19.21 2.11 -12.72
N PHE A 412 -19.49 0.92 -12.20
CA PHE A 412 -20.03 -0.18 -13.00
C PHE A 412 -21.50 0.06 -13.38
N GLN A 413 -21.88 -0.43 -14.54
CA GLN A 413 -23.24 -0.41 -15.08
C GLN A 413 -23.63 -1.82 -15.48
N THR A 414 -24.85 -2.21 -15.15
CA THR A 414 -25.41 -3.48 -15.61
C THR A 414 -26.02 -3.29 -17.00
N TRP A 415 -25.56 -4.08 -17.96
CA TRP A 415 -26.04 -4.12 -19.33
C TRP A 415 -26.80 -5.41 -19.57
N ASN A 416 -27.96 -5.31 -20.22
CA ASN A 416 -28.69 -6.45 -20.75
C ASN A 416 -28.15 -6.79 -22.13
N THR A 417 -27.62 -7.99 -22.31
CA THR A 417 -27.09 -8.48 -23.58
C THR A 417 -27.90 -9.70 -24.05
N PRO A 418 -27.78 -10.12 -25.32
CA PRO A 418 -28.39 -11.37 -25.78
C PRO A 418 -27.97 -12.60 -24.96
N GLN A 419 -26.80 -12.57 -24.33
CA GLN A 419 -26.24 -13.64 -23.51
C GLN A 419 -26.64 -13.54 -22.02
N GLY A 420 -27.44 -12.54 -21.65
CA GLY A 420 -27.79 -12.23 -20.26
C GLY A 420 -27.21 -10.91 -19.77
N THR A 421 -27.31 -10.67 -18.47
CA THR A 421 -26.80 -9.46 -17.83
C THR A 421 -25.30 -9.52 -17.61
N ILE A 422 -24.59 -8.41 -17.83
CA ILE A 422 -23.18 -8.25 -17.50
C ILE A 422 -22.94 -6.89 -16.85
N ASN A 423 -22.02 -6.82 -15.89
CA ASN A 423 -21.56 -5.55 -15.32
C ASN A 423 -20.34 -5.07 -16.09
N VAL A 424 -20.39 -3.83 -16.60
CA VAL A 424 -19.30 -3.22 -17.35
C VAL A 424 -18.95 -1.86 -16.77
N THR A 425 -17.74 -1.36 -17.02
CA THR A 425 -17.35 0.01 -16.70
C THR A 425 -16.65 0.64 -17.89
N PHE A 426 -16.92 1.91 -18.16
CA PHE A 426 -16.17 2.69 -19.17
C PHE A 426 -14.76 3.06 -18.69
N SER A 427 -14.40 2.73 -17.44
CA SER A 427 -13.03 2.79 -16.96
C SER A 427 -12.20 1.57 -17.35
N VAL A 428 -12.77 0.58 -18.03
CA VAL A 428 -12.06 -0.60 -18.53
C VAL A 428 -10.78 -0.23 -19.27
N HIS A 429 -9.71 -0.98 -19.03
CA HIS A 429 -8.41 -0.78 -19.65
C HIS A 429 -7.66 -2.10 -19.73
N SER A 430 -6.69 -2.21 -20.62
CA SER A 430 -5.82 -3.38 -20.72
C SER A 430 -4.36 -2.96 -20.84
N VAL A 431 -3.49 -3.72 -20.16
CA VAL A 431 -2.06 -3.44 -20.03
C VAL A 431 -1.26 -4.74 -20.08
N VAL A 432 0.06 -4.63 -20.13
CA VAL A 432 0.97 -5.77 -20.06
C VAL A 432 1.80 -5.69 -18.79
N ILE A 433 1.77 -6.71 -17.94
CA ILE A 433 2.69 -6.84 -16.80
C ILE A 433 4.06 -7.22 -17.34
N THR A 434 5.07 -6.42 -16.98
CA THR A 434 6.46 -6.60 -17.39
C THR A 434 7.38 -6.92 -16.23
N GLY A 435 6.97 -6.69 -15.00
CA GLY A 435 7.77 -6.97 -13.82
C GLY A 435 6.96 -6.77 -12.56
N TYR A 436 7.50 -7.22 -11.43
CA TYR A 436 6.92 -6.95 -10.13
C TYR A 436 7.99 -6.99 -9.04
N THR A 437 7.66 -6.43 -7.90
CA THR A 437 8.31 -6.65 -6.60
C THR A 437 7.22 -6.96 -5.58
N ASP A 438 7.58 -7.06 -4.31
CA ASP A 438 6.59 -7.26 -3.24
C ASP A 438 5.57 -6.12 -3.19
N ASN A 439 5.98 -4.88 -3.47
CA ASN A 439 5.13 -3.69 -3.34
C ASN A 439 4.63 -3.11 -4.66
N TYR A 440 5.28 -3.46 -5.77
CA TYR A 440 5.03 -2.81 -7.05
C TYR A 440 4.79 -3.81 -8.16
N VAL A 441 3.92 -3.43 -9.08
CA VAL A 441 3.85 -4.05 -10.40
C VAL A 441 4.32 -3.04 -11.44
N TYR A 442 5.09 -3.52 -12.41
CA TYR A 442 5.53 -2.74 -13.56
C TYR A 442 4.72 -3.18 -14.77
N ILE A 443 4.15 -2.19 -15.46
CA ILE A 443 3.32 -2.44 -16.64
C ILE A 443 3.80 -1.65 -17.85
N ASN A 444 3.57 -2.17 -19.04
CA ASN A 444 3.46 -1.35 -20.24
C ASN A 444 2.01 -0.91 -20.40
N ASN A 445 1.79 0.40 -20.30
CA ASN A 445 0.49 1.01 -20.50
C ASN A 445 0.37 1.49 -21.96
N PRO A 446 -0.65 1.03 -22.72
CA PRO A 446 -0.81 1.39 -24.13
C PRO A 446 -1.12 2.89 -24.36
N TYR A 447 -1.21 3.72 -23.31
CA TYR A 447 -1.13 5.18 -23.44
C TYR A 447 0.29 5.73 -23.60
N GLY A 448 1.30 4.86 -23.74
CA GLY A 448 2.67 5.25 -24.04
C GLY A 448 3.59 5.35 -22.82
N GLN A 449 3.28 4.65 -21.73
CA GLN A 449 4.15 4.59 -20.55
C GLN A 449 4.74 3.18 -20.44
N LYS A 450 6.07 3.07 -20.62
CA LYS A 450 6.82 1.81 -20.49
C LYS A 450 7.20 1.59 -19.03
N ASN A 451 7.06 0.36 -18.54
CA ASN A 451 7.39 -0.03 -17.15
C ASN A 451 6.83 0.95 -16.10
N GLN A 452 5.60 1.41 -16.31
CA GLN A 452 4.89 2.24 -15.34
C GLN A 452 4.77 1.46 -14.03
N LYS A 453 5.38 2.01 -12.98
CA LYS A 453 5.35 1.46 -11.63
C LYS A 453 4.02 1.79 -10.96
N LEU A 454 3.33 0.77 -10.44
CA LEU A 454 2.05 0.88 -9.75
C LEU A 454 2.13 0.16 -8.41
N ASN A 455 1.34 0.61 -7.42
CA ASN A 455 1.17 -0.14 -6.18
C ASN A 455 0.51 -1.50 -6.50
N ARG A 456 1.15 -2.59 -6.04
CA ARG A 456 0.78 -3.96 -6.40
C ARG A 456 -0.62 -4.32 -5.89
N SER A 457 -0.89 -4.19 -4.59
CA SER A 457 -2.19 -4.57 -4.01
C SER A 457 -3.37 -3.81 -4.64
N GLN A 458 -3.22 -2.51 -4.92
CA GLN A 458 -4.23 -1.74 -5.63
C GLN A 458 -4.48 -2.26 -7.05
N PHE A 459 -3.41 -2.58 -7.78
CA PHE A 459 -3.50 -3.12 -9.13
C PHE A 459 -4.16 -4.50 -9.16
N GLU A 460 -3.77 -5.39 -8.25
CA GLU A 460 -4.36 -6.73 -8.11
C GLU A 460 -5.85 -6.65 -7.78
N ALA A 461 -6.23 -5.76 -6.87
CA ALA A 461 -7.63 -5.51 -6.53
C ALA A 461 -8.43 -4.99 -7.73
N ALA A 462 -7.82 -4.19 -8.60
CA ALA A 462 -8.43 -3.72 -9.86
C ALA A 462 -8.58 -4.85 -10.88
N TRP A 463 -7.54 -5.66 -11.07
CA TRP A 463 -7.56 -6.83 -11.95
C TRP A 463 -8.62 -7.85 -11.52
N LYS A 464 -8.67 -8.19 -10.23
CA LYS A 464 -9.68 -9.07 -9.64
C LYS A 464 -11.10 -8.50 -9.82
N GLN A 465 -11.27 -7.19 -9.61
CA GLN A 465 -12.57 -6.53 -9.84
C GLN A 465 -13.03 -6.62 -11.31
N MET A 466 -12.09 -6.67 -12.26
CA MET A 466 -12.36 -6.81 -13.69
C MET A 466 -12.49 -8.28 -14.16
N GLY A 467 -12.60 -9.22 -13.21
CA GLY A 467 -12.83 -10.64 -13.49
C GLY A 467 -11.56 -11.46 -13.66
N SER A 468 -10.42 -11.01 -13.13
CA SER A 468 -9.15 -11.75 -13.13
C SER A 468 -8.73 -12.24 -14.52
N GLN A 469 -8.94 -11.41 -15.54
CA GLN A 469 -8.70 -11.77 -16.94
C GLN A 469 -7.22 -11.57 -17.30
N ALA A 470 -6.59 -12.61 -17.84
CA ALA A 470 -5.18 -12.58 -18.18
C ALA A 470 -4.85 -13.56 -19.30
N LEU A 471 -3.87 -13.24 -20.13
CA LEU A 471 -3.32 -14.12 -21.17
C LEU A 471 -1.80 -14.11 -21.13
N VAL A 472 -1.20 -15.24 -21.48
CA VAL A 472 0.25 -15.39 -21.68
C VAL A 472 0.54 -16.10 -22.99
N ILE A 473 1.73 -15.90 -23.54
CA ILE A 473 2.24 -16.67 -24.68
C ILE A 473 3.41 -17.52 -24.22
N GLU A 474 3.29 -18.83 -24.38
CA GLU A 474 4.37 -19.76 -24.07
C GLU A 474 5.55 -19.63 -25.05
N HIS A 475 6.75 -19.99 -24.57
CA HIS A 475 7.96 -20.05 -25.40
C HIS A 475 7.77 -21.04 -26.57
N LYS A 476 8.47 -20.80 -27.69
CA LYS A 476 8.53 -21.80 -28.78
C LYS A 476 9.23 -23.04 -28.22
N GLN A 477 8.62 -24.22 -28.37
CA GLN A 477 9.31 -25.47 -28.02
C GLN A 477 10.59 -25.55 -28.86
N GLN A 478 11.74 -25.74 -28.19
CA GLN A 478 12.98 -26.04 -28.90
C GLN A 478 12.78 -27.38 -29.61
N THR A 479 12.75 -27.34 -30.93
CA THR A 479 12.87 -28.55 -31.74
C THR A 479 14.34 -28.96 -31.67
N ASN A 480 14.61 -30.05 -30.93
CA ASN A 480 15.92 -30.70 -30.92
C ASN A 480 16.28 -31.28 -32.29
#